data_AF-A0A1F4URK0-F1
#
_entry.id   AF-A0A1F4URK0-F1
#
_cell.length_a   1.000
_cell.length_b   1.000
_cell.length_c   1.000
_cell.angle_alpha   90.00
_cell.angle_beta   90.00
_cell.angle_gamma   90.00
#
_symmetry.space_group_name_H-M   'P 1'
#
loop_
_entity.id
_entity.type
_entity.pdbx_description
1 polymer ?
#
loop_
_entity_poly.entity_id
_entity_poly.type
_entity_poly.pdbx_seq_one_letter_code
_entity_poly.pdbx_strand_id
1 'polypeptide(L)'
;MHKKIKLKNNKTAHIQLIQEVERVNGNLIFEKIKPTKNGYAGYREGKYLPESLHGFIFSSLENKGVDLSIGVGDVLGIIKKTLNAVVETLPTKNNLEIYIFPTLSGFVKEKMFGVNGYTPYANVIHLYVHPDSTKLKDFNKNLANTLAHEYNHAIRFLYFPNSDSEKLIDNLVFEGLAENFREYVLGGKQAPWAQALSKDVARKVFDSFGGLLLSDNYTYDDYNKIFFGNDEYAVWTGYSVGYHLVKDFIKNRGSERNWSKIIQMPAKEILEKSGW
;
A
#
# COMPACT_ATOMS: atom_id res chain seq x y z
N MET A 1 0.13 -21.22 5.36
CA MET A 1 1.57 -21.54 5.12
C MET A 1 2.45 -20.45 5.74
N HIS A 2 3.60 -20.78 6.34
CA HIS A 2 4.61 -19.81 6.78
C HIS A 2 5.96 -20.11 6.11
N LYS A 3 6.58 -19.11 5.48
CA LYS A 3 7.92 -19.18 4.88
C LYS A 3 8.80 -18.05 5.40
N LYS A 4 10.10 -18.34 5.56
CA LYS A 4 11.12 -17.35 5.92
C LYS A 4 12.06 -17.16 4.75
N ILE A 5 12.35 -15.91 4.40
CA ILE A 5 13.24 -15.56 3.28
C ILE A 5 14.33 -14.64 3.81
N LYS A 6 15.59 -15.02 3.59
CA LYS A 6 16.74 -14.14 3.84
C LYS A 6 16.86 -13.12 2.70
N LEU A 7 16.90 -11.84 3.06
CA LEU A 7 17.02 -10.71 2.14
C LEU A 7 18.50 -10.36 1.91
N LYS A 8 18.79 -9.66 0.82
CA LYS A 8 20.15 -9.24 0.44
C LYS A 8 20.85 -8.38 1.51
N ASN A 9 20.10 -7.62 2.31
CA ASN A 9 20.63 -6.80 3.41
C ASN A 9 20.75 -7.57 4.76
N ASN A 10 20.73 -8.90 4.73
CA ASN A 10 20.79 -9.81 5.90
C ASN A 10 19.59 -9.76 6.86
N LYS A 11 18.50 -9.06 6.52
CA LYS A 11 17.23 -9.14 7.24
C LYS A 11 16.41 -10.33 6.77
N THR A 12 15.37 -10.67 7.53
CA THR A 12 14.45 -11.76 7.19
C THR A 12 13.07 -11.21 6.88
N ALA A 13 12.43 -11.73 5.84
CA ALA A 13 11.00 -11.57 5.63
C ALA A 13 10.27 -12.85 6.04
N HIS A 14 9.29 -12.70 6.92
CA HIS A 14 8.36 -13.73 7.35
C HIS A 14 7.09 -13.60 6.54
N ILE A 15 6.81 -14.58 5.69
CA ILE A 15 5.65 -14.56 4.79
C ILE A 15 4.65 -15.58 5.27
N GLN A 16 3.42 -15.13 5.50
CA GLN A 16 2.33 -15.93 6.00
C GLN A 16 1.16 -15.83 5.03
N LEU A 17 0.80 -16.96 4.42
CA LEU A 17 -0.38 -17.08 3.59
C LEU A 17 -1.53 -17.58 4.44
N ILE A 18 -2.55 -16.74 4.58
CA ILE A 18 -3.74 -16.94 5.40
C ILE A 18 -4.90 -17.25 4.45
N GLN A 19 -5.18 -18.54 4.27
CA GLN A 19 -6.27 -19.04 3.41
C GLN A 19 -7.40 -19.71 4.21
N GLU A 20 -7.15 -20.01 5.47
CA GLU A 20 -8.13 -20.59 6.40
C GLU A 20 -9.09 -19.49 6.83
N VAL A 21 -10.16 -19.32 6.06
CA VAL A 21 -11.26 -18.46 6.45
C VAL A 21 -12.51 -19.33 6.57
N GLU A 22 -12.93 -19.59 7.81
CA GLU A 22 -14.10 -20.41 8.06
C GLU A 22 -15.38 -19.62 7.78
N ARG A 23 -16.41 -20.30 7.26
CA ARG A 23 -17.73 -19.72 7.04
C ARG A 23 -18.69 -20.24 8.10
N VAL A 24 -19.33 -19.34 8.83
CA VAL A 24 -20.47 -19.66 9.69
C VAL A 24 -21.66 -18.81 9.27
N ASN A 25 -22.76 -19.47 8.89
CA ASN A 25 -23.98 -18.83 8.40
C ASN A 25 -23.79 -17.86 7.22
N GLY A 26 -22.77 -18.10 6.38
CA GLY A 26 -22.44 -17.23 5.24
C GLY A 26 -21.48 -16.10 5.55
N ASN A 27 -21.14 -15.86 6.83
CA ASN A 27 -20.15 -14.89 7.26
C ASN A 27 -18.79 -15.57 7.42
N LEU A 28 -17.71 -14.92 6.96
CA LEU A 28 -16.36 -15.39 7.24
C LEU A 28 -15.98 -15.04 8.70
N ILE A 29 -15.60 -16.06 9.45
CA ILE A 29 -15.10 -15.95 10.83
C ILE A 29 -13.58 -15.90 10.79
N PHE A 30 -13.03 -14.73 11.12
CA PHE A 30 -11.59 -14.53 11.33
C PHE A 30 -11.14 -14.84 12.76
N GLU A 31 -12.07 -15.18 13.67
CA GLU A 31 -11.81 -15.48 15.09
C GLU A 31 -10.84 -16.64 15.31
N LYS A 32 -10.61 -17.47 14.28
CA LYS A 32 -9.66 -18.58 14.31
C LYS A 32 -8.28 -18.27 13.72
N ILE A 33 -8.01 -17.05 13.22
CA ILE A 33 -6.64 -16.65 12.88
C ILE A 33 -5.84 -16.63 14.18
N LYS A 34 -5.12 -17.72 14.43
CA LYS A 34 -4.30 -17.87 15.63
C LYS A 34 -3.26 -16.75 15.66
N PRO A 35 -3.01 -16.16 16.84
CA PRO A 35 -1.96 -15.18 16.97
C PRO A 35 -0.64 -15.80 16.50
N THR A 36 0.07 -15.03 15.69
CA THR A 36 1.43 -15.33 15.27
C THR A 36 2.39 -14.77 16.32
N LYS A 37 3.70 -15.03 16.19
CA LYS A 37 4.70 -14.40 17.08
C LYS A 37 4.57 -12.87 17.14
N ASN A 38 4.03 -12.25 16.10
CA ASN A 38 3.88 -10.80 15.95
C ASN A 38 2.42 -10.34 16.08
N GLY A 39 1.62 -11.02 16.91
CA GLY A 39 0.21 -10.67 17.15
C GLY A 39 -0.74 -11.25 16.10
N TYR A 40 -1.83 -10.55 15.82
CA TYR A 40 -2.93 -11.03 14.97
C TYR A 40 -2.71 -10.57 13.53
N ALA A 41 -1.88 -11.33 12.80
CA ALA A 41 -1.39 -10.94 11.49
C ALA A 41 -0.75 -9.53 11.48
N GLY A 42 0.05 -9.21 12.50
CA GLY A 42 0.74 -7.91 12.62
C GLY A 42 -0.05 -6.84 13.39
N TYR A 43 -1.33 -7.05 13.71
CA TYR A 43 -2.06 -6.19 14.64
C TYR A 43 -1.75 -6.50 16.10
N ARG A 44 -1.70 -5.45 16.91
CA ARG A 44 -1.45 -5.53 18.37
C ARG A 44 -2.59 -6.22 19.11
N GLU A 45 -3.84 -5.96 18.69
CA GLU A 45 -5.05 -6.54 19.30
C GLU A 45 -5.86 -7.33 18.29
N GLY A 46 -6.49 -8.41 18.74
CA GLY A 46 -7.23 -9.33 17.88
C GLY A 46 -8.49 -8.74 17.26
N LYS A 47 -9.05 -7.65 17.83
CA LYS A 47 -10.26 -6.99 17.32
C LYS A 47 -10.03 -6.19 16.03
N TYR A 48 -8.83 -5.63 15.84
CA TYR A 48 -8.51 -4.78 14.69
C TYR A 48 -8.36 -5.56 13.39
N LEU A 49 -7.99 -6.84 13.48
CA LEU A 49 -7.85 -7.69 12.31
C LEU A 49 -9.23 -7.94 11.64
N PRO A 50 -10.27 -8.45 12.32
CA PRO A 50 -11.61 -8.58 11.74
C PRO A 50 -12.18 -7.28 11.17
N GLU A 51 -12.03 -6.16 11.89
CA GLU A 51 -12.51 -4.83 11.45
C GLU A 51 -11.85 -4.41 10.12
N SER A 52 -10.52 -4.51 10.02
CA SER A 52 -9.78 -4.16 8.82
C SER A 52 -10.07 -5.13 7.67
N LEU A 53 -10.12 -6.44 7.95
CA LEU A 53 -10.37 -7.45 6.92
C LEU A 53 -11.76 -7.32 6.30
N HIS A 54 -12.77 -6.87 7.04
CA HIS A 54 -14.12 -6.70 6.52
C HIS A 54 -14.17 -5.73 5.32
N GLY A 55 -13.42 -4.62 5.37
CA GLY A 55 -13.37 -3.62 4.29
C GLY A 55 -12.54 -4.04 3.07
N PHE A 56 -11.47 -4.83 3.26
CA PHE A 56 -10.54 -5.19 2.17
C PHE A 56 -10.84 -6.53 1.51
N ILE A 57 -11.51 -7.46 2.20
CA ILE A 57 -11.83 -8.79 1.67
C ILE A 57 -13.17 -8.81 0.94
N PHE A 58 -14.12 -7.92 1.27
CA PHE A 58 -15.48 -7.98 0.74
C PHE A 58 -16.02 -6.62 0.31
N SER A 59 -16.40 -6.50 -0.97
CA SER A 59 -17.10 -5.31 -1.47
C SER A 59 -18.62 -5.50 -1.60
N SER A 60 -19.14 -6.73 -1.46
CA SER A 60 -20.59 -7.01 -1.40
C SER A 60 -20.84 -8.46 -0.99
N LEU A 61 -21.72 -8.65 -0.01
CA LEU A 61 -22.19 -9.93 0.49
C LEU A 61 -22.99 -10.67 -0.59
N GLU A 62 -22.41 -11.73 -1.17
CA GLU A 62 -23.08 -12.96 -1.64
C GLU A 62 -22.07 -13.85 -2.39
N ASN A 63 -21.13 -14.47 -1.68
CA ASN A 63 -20.11 -15.31 -2.33
C ASN A 63 -20.13 -16.75 -1.83
N LYS A 64 -21.31 -17.40 -1.78
CA LYS A 64 -21.43 -18.83 -1.46
C LYS A 64 -20.66 -19.67 -2.50
N GLY A 65 -19.70 -20.50 -2.05
CA GLY A 65 -19.03 -21.49 -2.91
C GLY A 65 -17.76 -21.04 -3.65
N VAL A 66 -17.26 -19.81 -3.44
CA VAL A 66 -16.03 -19.34 -4.13
C VAL A 66 -14.77 -19.92 -3.47
N ASP A 67 -13.90 -20.53 -4.28
CA ASP A 67 -12.57 -21.00 -3.88
C ASP A 67 -11.66 -19.80 -3.55
N LEU A 68 -11.16 -19.75 -2.32
CA LEU A 68 -10.25 -18.72 -1.82
C LEU A 68 -8.77 -19.12 -1.98
N SER A 69 -8.50 -20.26 -2.61
CA SER A 69 -7.14 -20.74 -2.80
C SER A 69 -6.36 -19.80 -3.74
N ILE A 70 -5.23 -19.33 -3.21
CA ILE A 70 -4.21 -18.59 -3.97
C ILE A 70 -3.13 -19.61 -4.31
N GLY A 71 -2.84 -19.78 -5.60
CA GLY A 71 -1.74 -20.61 -6.06
C GLY A 71 -0.41 -20.15 -5.45
N VAL A 72 0.23 -21.01 -4.66
CA VAL A 72 1.32 -20.60 -3.76
C VAL A 72 2.70 -20.54 -4.45
N GLY A 73 2.88 -21.29 -5.55
CA GLY A 73 4.17 -21.52 -6.18
C GLY A 73 4.88 -20.26 -6.65
N ASP A 74 4.28 -19.53 -7.59
CA ASP A 74 4.91 -18.35 -8.18
C ASP A 74 4.89 -17.12 -7.25
N VAL A 75 3.88 -17.01 -6.37
CA VAL A 75 3.72 -15.88 -5.44
C VAL A 75 4.95 -15.67 -4.56
N LEU A 76 5.51 -16.75 -3.97
CA LEU A 76 6.71 -16.65 -3.14
C LEU A 76 7.95 -16.23 -3.93
N GLY A 77 8.09 -16.72 -5.16
CA GLY A 77 9.20 -16.35 -6.05
C GLY A 77 9.16 -14.86 -6.39
N ILE A 78 7.97 -14.34 -6.71
CA ILE A 78 7.73 -12.92 -7.00
C ILE A 78 8.05 -12.08 -5.78
N ILE A 79 7.50 -12.41 -4.61
CA ILE A 79 7.75 -11.69 -3.36
C ILE A 79 9.26 -11.65 -3.07
N LYS A 80 9.95 -12.80 -3.13
CA LYS A 80 11.40 -12.85 -2.90
C LYS A 80 12.17 -11.93 -3.85
N LYS A 81 11.85 -11.99 -5.14
CA LYS A 81 12.52 -11.17 -6.16
C LYS A 81 12.29 -9.68 -5.91
N THR A 82 11.05 -9.28 -5.67
CA THR A 82 10.66 -7.90 -5.41
C THR A 82 11.30 -7.37 -4.14
N LEU A 83 11.23 -8.11 -3.02
CA LEU A 83 11.85 -7.72 -1.76
C LEU A 83 13.33 -7.47 -1.92
N ASN A 84 14.04 -8.36 -2.62
CA ASN A 84 15.47 -8.19 -2.88
C ASN A 84 15.78 -6.92 -3.69
N ALA A 85 14.93 -6.53 -4.65
CA ALA A 85 15.11 -5.30 -5.41
C ALA A 85 14.86 -4.04 -4.57
N VAL A 86 13.79 -4.04 -3.75
CA VAL A 86 13.45 -2.87 -2.93
C VAL A 86 14.42 -2.68 -1.76
N VAL A 87 14.90 -3.75 -1.10
CA VAL A 87 15.89 -3.63 -0.01
C VAL A 87 17.27 -3.20 -0.48
N GLU A 88 17.63 -3.46 -1.74
CA GLU A 88 18.88 -2.94 -2.32
C GLU A 88 18.84 -1.41 -2.46
N THR A 89 17.68 -0.86 -2.79
CA THR A 89 17.50 0.58 -2.99
C THR A 89 17.21 1.31 -1.68
N LEU A 90 16.38 0.71 -0.83
CA LEU A 90 15.92 1.27 0.44
C LEU A 90 16.04 0.18 1.51
N PRO A 91 17.19 0.05 2.19
CA PRO A 91 17.41 -1.02 3.16
C PRO A 91 16.52 -0.90 4.39
N THR A 92 15.87 -2.00 4.78
CA THR A 92 15.19 -2.09 6.08
C THR A 92 16.14 -2.40 7.23
N LYS A 93 15.90 -1.83 8.41
CA LYS A 93 16.63 -2.12 9.64
C LYS A 93 16.05 -3.31 10.41
N ASN A 94 14.82 -3.70 10.13
CA ASN A 94 14.08 -4.73 10.86
C ASN A 94 13.72 -5.91 9.95
N ASN A 95 13.24 -6.99 10.58
CA ASN A 95 12.59 -8.06 9.82
C ASN A 95 11.22 -7.58 9.34
N LEU A 96 10.77 -8.10 8.20
CA LEU A 96 9.47 -7.80 7.62
C LEU A 96 8.47 -8.91 7.93
N GLU A 97 7.24 -8.53 8.20
CA GLU A 97 6.11 -9.43 8.36
C GLU A 97 5.12 -9.19 7.23
N ILE A 98 4.92 -10.20 6.39
CA ILE A 98 4.09 -10.11 5.19
C ILE A 98 2.97 -11.12 5.31
N TYR A 99 1.74 -10.63 5.29
CA TYR A 99 0.54 -11.43 5.37
C TYR A 99 -0.21 -11.37 4.05
N ILE A 100 -0.56 -12.52 3.51
CA ILE A 100 -1.27 -12.63 2.24
C ILE A 100 -2.64 -13.20 2.54
N PHE A 101 -3.67 -12.45 2.18
CA PHE A 101 -5.07 -12.81 2.34
C PHE A 101 -5.73 -12.94 0.96
N PRO A 102 -6.67 -13.88 0.79
CA PRO A 102 -7.57 -13.83 -0.35
C PRO A 102 -8.55 -12.67 -0.19
N THR A 103 -8.93 -12.04 -1.30
CA THR A 103 -10.04 -11.07 -1.34
C THR A 103 -11.03 -11.45 -2.43
N LEU A 104 -12.30 -11.21 -2.15
CA LEU A 104 -13.41 -11.33 -3.11
C LEU A 104 -13.94 -9.96 -3.54
N SER A 105 -13.18 -8.90 -3.27
CA SER A 105 -13.54 -7.54 -3.66
C SER A 105 -13.54 -7.40 -5.18
N GLY A 106 -14.70 -7.05 -5.73
CA GLY A 106 -14.85 -6.71 -7.15
C GLY A 106 -14.01 -5.49 -7.51
N PHE A 107 -13.90 -4.51 -6.59
CA PHE A 107 -13.00 -3.37 -6.76
C PHE A 107 -11.54 -3.80 -6.92
N VAL A 108 -11.08 -4.75 -6.10
CA VAL A 108 -9.69 -5.26 -6.23
C VAL A 108 -9.50 -5.97 -7.57
N LYS A 109 -10.46 -6.82 -7.97
CA LYS A 109 -10.41 -7.53 -9.26
C LYS A 109 -10.38 -6.57 -10.44
N GLU A 110 -11.28 -5.59 -10.47
CA GLU A 110 -11.57 -4.78 -11.64
C GLU A 110 -10.78 -3.47 -11.71
N LYS A 111 -10.50 -2.84 -10.56
CA LYS A 111 -9.84 -1.52 -10.48
C LYS A 111 -8.39 -1.59 -10.02
N MET A 112 -8.05 -2.58 -9.19
CA MET A 112 -6.69 -2.78 -8.66
C MET A 112 -5.91 -3.90 -9.37
N PHE A 113 -6.44 -4.43 -10.48
CA PHE A 113 -5.83 -5.50 -11.26
C PHE A 113 -5.50 -6.76 -10.45
N GLY A 114 -6.35 -7.06 -9.47
CA GLY A 114 -6.34 -8.32 -8.73
C GLY A 114 -5.47 -8.36 -7.47
N VAL A 115 -4.71 -7.31 -7.18
CA VAL A 115 -3.88 -7.23 -5.98
C VAL A 115 -4.03 -5.87 -5.31
N ASN A 116 -4.39 -5.85 -4.04
CA ASN A 116 -4.39 -4.66 -3.20
C ASN A 116 -3.42 -4.83 -2.03
N GLY A 117 -2.99 -3.71 -1.44
CA GLY A 117 -2.05 -3.67 -0.33
C GLY A 117 -2.63 -2.88 0.84
N TYR A 118 -2.10 -3.14 2.03
CA TYR A 118 -2.27 -2.28 3.19
C TYR A 118 -1.08 -2.44 4.13
N THR A 119 -0.61 -1.34 4.70
CA THR A 119 0.48 -1.34 5.67
C THR A 119 -0.04 -0.73 6.96
N PRO A 120 -0.42 -1.54 7.96
CA PRO A 120 -0.97 -1.00 9.21
C PRO A 120 0.09 -0.31 10.07
N TYR A 121 1.34 -0.79 10.04
CA TYR A 121 2.45 -0.28 10.87
C TYR A 121 3.80 -0.52 10.20
N ALA A 122 4.85 0.02 10.82
CA ALA A 122 6.22 -0.26 10.43
C ALA A 122 6.51 -1.77 10.33
N ASN A 123 7.13 -2.16 9.21
CA ASN A 123 7.56 -3.53 8.87
C ASN A 123 6.44 -4.56 8.67
N VAL A 124 5.16 -4.17 8.72
CA VAL A 124 4.02 -5.07 8.49
C VAL A 124 3.38 -4.73 7.15
N ILE A 125 3.24 -5.72 6.28
CA ILE A 125 2.62 -5.56 4.97
C ILE A 125 1.51 -6.59 4.81
N HIS A 126 0.32 -6.15 4.43
CA HIS A 126 -0.79 -6.99 4.02
C HIS A 126 -0.96 -6.92 2.51
N LEU A 127 -1.14 -8.08 1.90
CA LEU A 127 -1.45 -8.22 0.48
C LEU A 127 -2.78 -8.95 0.36
N TYR A 128 -3.70 -8.36 -0.38
CA TYR A 128 -5.02 -8.91 -0.68
C TYR A 128 -5.03 -9.34 -2.13
N VAL A 129 -5.11 -10.65 -2.38
CA VAL A 129 -5.03 -11.24 -3.71
C VAL A 129 -6.38 -11.81 -4.09
N HIS A 130 -6.93 -11.37 -5.23
CA HIS A 130 -8.11 -12.01 -5.78
C HIS A 130 -7.74 -13.35 -6.44
N PRO A 131 -8.30 -14.50 -6.03
CA PRO A 131 -7.92 -15.82 -6.54
C PRO A 131 -7.93 -15.94 -8.07
N ASP A 132 -8.99 -15.47 -8.72
CA ASP A 132 -9.11 -15.48 -10.20
C ASP A 132 -7.99 -14.70 -10.91
N SER A 133 -7.40 -13.71 -10.23
CA SER A 133 -6.40 -12.84 -10.85
C SER A 133 -5.04 -13.50 -10.93
N THR A 134 -4.80 -14.57 -10.18
CA THR A 134 -3.50 -15.28 -10.15
C THR A 134 -3.11 -15.90 -11.50
N LYS A 135 -4.09 -16.12 -12.39
CA LYS A 135 -3.88 -16.67 -13.74
C LYS A 135 -3.73 -15.59 -14.82
N LEU A 136 -3.90 -14.31 -14.47
CA LEU A 136 -3.78 -13.21 -15.42
C LEU A 136 -2.31 -12.96 -15.78
N LYS A 137 -2.06 -12.62 -17.05
CA LYS A 137 -0.71 -12.39 -17.58
C LYS A 137 0.11 -11.37 -16.77
N ASP A 138 -0.54 -10.31 -16.30
CA ASP A 138 0.11 -9.22 -15.57
C ASP A 138 0.12 -9.41 -14.04
N PHE A 139 -0.39 -10.53 -13.53
CA PHE A 139 -0.49 -10.79 -12.09
C PHE A 139 0.85 -10.61 -11.37
N ASN A 140 1.92 -11.19 -11.92
CA ASN A 140 3.26 -11.12 -11.31
C ASN A 140 3.76 -9.70 -11.18
N LYS A 141 3.46 -8.86 -12.18
CA LYS A 141 3.82 -7.45 -12.19
C LYS A 141 2.97 -6.66 -11.19
N ASN A 142 1.66 -6.93 -11.12
CA ASN A 142 0.76 -6.26 -10.19
C ASN A 142 1.15 -6.57 -8.75
N LEU A 143 1.39 -7.85 -8.42
CA LEU A 143 1.87 -8.27 -7.11
C LEU A 143 3.21 -7.60 -6.74
N ALA A 144 4.15 -7.53 -7.68
CA ALA A 144 5.42 -6.85 -7.46
C ALA A 144 5.25 -5.35 -7.21
N ASN A 145 4.40 -4.67 -7.99
CA ASN A 145 4.12 -3.24 -7.82
C ASN A 145 3.48 -2.96 -6.47
N THR A 146 2.42 -3.68 -6.11
CA THR A 146 1.73 -3.51 -4.82
C THR A 146 2.70 -3.75 -3.66
N LEU A 147 3.49 -4.83 -3.71
CA LEU A 147 4.47 -5.09 -2.64
C LEU A 147 5.54 -4.01 -2.53
N ALA A 148 6.04 -3.46 -3.64
CA ALA A 148 7.03 -2.38 -3.59
C ALA A 148 6.45 -1.08 -3.06
N HIS A 149 5.18 -0.79 -3.36
CA HIS A 149 4.41 0.32 -2.81
C HIS A 149 4.27 0.17 -1.29
N GLU A 150 3.70 -0.94 -0.82
CA GLU A 150 3.53 -1.20 0.62
C GLU A 150 4.86 -1.28 1.39
N TYR A 151 5.91 -1.78 0.74
CA TYR A 151 7.24 -1.76 1.34
C TYR A 151 7.69 -0.33 1.68
N ASN A 152 7.41 0.65 0.81
CA ASN A 152 7.75 2.04 1.09
C ASN A 152 7.05 2.54 2.35
N HIS A 153 5.74 2.31 2.47
CA HIS A 153 4.96 2.64 3.67
C HIS A 153 5.53 1.98 4.92
N ALA A 154 5.83 0.68 4.85
CA ALA A 154 6.36 -0.09 5.97
C ALA A 154 7.69 0.48 6.49
N ILE A 155 8.50 1.09 5.61
CA ILE A 155 9.73 1.80 6.00
C ILE A 155 9.42 3.22 6.46
N ARG A 156 8.48 3.94 5.83
CA ARG A 156 8.10 5.29 6.22
C ARG A 156 7.62 5.35 7.67
N PHE A 157 6.81 4.39 8.10
CA PHE A 157 6.34 4.28 9.48
C PHE A 157 7.45 4.08 10.53
N LEU A 158 8.65 3.64 10.14
CA LEU A 158 9.80 3.59 11.08
C LEU A 158 10.25 4.98 11.53
N TYR A 159 10.01 5.99 10.69
CA TYR A 159 10.45 7.36 10.92
C TYR A 159 9.26 8.27 11.28
N PHE A 160 8.07 7.98 10.74
CA PHE A 160 6.85 8.76 10.94
C PHE A 160 5.66 7.81 11.20
N PRO A 161 5.41 7.39 12.46
CA PRO A 161 4.38 6.39 12.78
C PRO A 161 2.94 6.75 12.39
N ASN A 162 2.62 8.03 12.17
CA ASN A 162 1.29 8.53 11.82
C ASN A 162 1.25 9.23 10.44
N SER A 163 2.18 8.88 9.54
CA SER A 163 2.32 9.57 8.24
C SER A 163 1.13 9.44 7.28
N ASP A 164 0.14 8.62 7.63
CA ASP A 164 -1.08 8.34 6.86
C ASP A 164 -2.32 9.04 7.43
N SER A 165 -2.19 9.86 8.49
CA SER A 165 -3.40 10.30 9.22
C SER A 165 -3.30 11.66 9.90
N GLU A 166 -2.12 12.28 10.01
CA GLU A 166 -2.00 13.56 10.71
C GLU A 166 -2.56 14.76 9.93
N LYS A 167 -2.14 14.92 8.66
CA LYS A 167 -2.55 16.05 7.80
C LYS A 167 -2.75 15.58 6.37
N LEU A 168 -3.44 16.39 5.57
CA LEU A 168 -3.58 16.12 4.14
C LEU A 168 -2.21 16.03 3.45
N ILE A 169 -1.26 16.93 3.77
CA ILE A 169 0.08 16.87 3.16
C ILE A 169 0.82 15.58 3.47
N ASP A 170 0.65 15.03 4.67
CA ASP A 170 1.31 13.79 5.07
C ASP A 170 0.82 12.64 4.20
N ASN A 171 -0.50 12.54 3.98
CA ASN A 171 -1.13 11.57 3.10
C ASN A 171 -0.68 11.71 1.63
N LEU A 172 -0.68 12.93 1.09
CA LEU A 172 -0.24 13.19 -0.29
C LEU A 172 1.22 12.74 -0.49
N VAL A 173 2.10 13.09 0.46
CA VAL A 173 3.51 12.70 0.40
C VAL A 173 3.69 11.20 0.64
N PHE A 174 2.93 10.61 1.56
CA PHE A 174 2.97 9.18 1.88
C PHE A 174 2.70 8.33 0.64
N GLU A 175 1.59 8.58 -0.05
CA GLU A 175 1.20 7.90 -1.28
C GLU A 175 2.14 8.25 -2.46
N GLY A 176 2.50 9.52 -2.57
CA GLY A 176 3.43 9.99 -3.61
C GLY A 176 4.80 9.33 -3.54
N LEU A 177 5.34 9.14 -2.34
CA LEU A 177 6.62 8.46 -2.10
C LEU A 177 6.55 6.99 -2.48
N ALA A 178 5.49 6.29 -2.09
CA ALA A 178 5.31 4.88 -2.38
C ALA A 178 5.24 4.61 -3.89
N GLU A 179 4.44 5.39 -4.63
CA GLU A 179 4.32 5.25 -6.07
C GLU A 179 5.61 5.61 -6.82
N ASN A 180 6.25 6.72 -6.46
CA ASN A 180 7.51 7.11 -7.08
C ASN A 180 8.65 6.12 -6.77
N PHE A 181 8.66 5.52 -5.58
CA PHE A 181 9.65 4.50 -5.20
C PHE A 181 9.45 3.21 -6.00
N ARG A 182 8.21 2.72 -6.07
CA ARG A 182 7.85 1.55 -6.86
C ARG A 182 8.27 1.73 -8.31
N GLU A 183 7.94 2.87 -8.91
CA GLU A 183 8.32 3.19 -10.30
C GLU A 183 9.84 3.26 -10.47
N TYR A 184 10.57 3.82 -9.50
CA TYR A 184 12.02 3.89 -9.55
C TYR A 184 12.69 2.51 -9.53
N VAL A 185 12.22 1.59 -8.67
CA VAL A 185 12.85 0.28 -8.47
C VAL A 185 12.44 -0.73 -9.56
N LEU A 186 11.15 -0.76 -9.91
CA LEU A 186 10.59 -1.78 -10.80
C LEU A 186 10.38 -1.28 -12.23
N GLY A 187 10.45 0.04 -12.47
CA GLY A 187 10.11 0.66 -13.74
C GLY A 187 8.62 0.48 -14.09
N GLY A 188 8.35 0.50 -15.39
CA GLY A 188 7.02 0.31 -15.94
C GLY A 188 6.21 1.60 -16.05
N LYS A 189 4.92 1.44 -16.36
CA LYS A 189 3.98 2.55 -16.49
C LYS A 189 3.50 3.00 -15.10
N GLN A 190 3.17 4.27 -14.99
CA GLN A 190 2.48 4.83 -13.83
C GLN A 190 1.17 4.07 -13.59
N ALA A 191 0.76 3.92 -12.34
CA ALA A 191 -0.53 3.32 -12.01
C ALA A 191 -1.69 4.23 -12.43
N PRO A 192 -2.90 3.68 -12.66
CA PRO A 192 -4.08 4.49 -12.96
C PRO A 192 -4.38 5.56 -11.92
N TRP A 193 -4.21 5.26 -10.63
CA TRP A 193 -4.42 6.23 -9.54
C TRP A 193 -3.40 7.37 -9.54
N ALA A 194 -2.16 7.11 -9.95
CA ALA A 194 -1.15 8.16 -10.16
C ALA A 194 -1.49 9.05 -11.37
N GLN A 195 -2.14 8.50 -12.39
CA GLN A 195 -2.53 9.19 -13.64
C GLN A 195 -3.96 9.70 -13.66
N ALA A 196 -4.71 9.62 -12.54
CA ALA A 196 -6.11 10.00 -12.50
C ALA A 196 -6.32 11.46 -12.91
N LEU A 197 -5.36 12.34 -12.58
CA LEU A 197 -5.32 13.72 -13.00
C LEU A 197 -4.06 13.99 -13.85
N SER A 198 -4.20 14.85 -14.86
CA SER A 198 -3.03 15.45 -15.51
C SER A 198 -2.29 16.32 -14.51
N LYS A 199 -0.98 16.55 -14.74
CA LYS A 199 -0.17 17.38 -13.83
C LYS A 199 -0.77 18.78 -13.61
N ASP A 200 -1.29 19.42 -14.67
CA ASP A 200 -1.87 20.75 -14.58
C ASP A 200 -3.19 20.77 -13.79
N VAL A 201 -3.99 19.71 -13.90
CA VAL A 201 -5.22 19.57 -13.10
C VAL A 201 -4.86 19.28 -11.64
N ALA A 202 -3.91 18.37 -11.40
CA ALA A 202 -3.40 18.07 -10.07
C ALA A 202 -2.84 19.32 -9.37
N ARG A 203 -2.13 20.18 -10.10
CA ARG A 203 -1.65 21.49 -9.61
C ARG A 203 -2.81 22.38 -9.14
N LYS A 204 -3.84 22.56 -9.98
CA LYS A 204 -5.00 23.40 -9.63
C LYS A 204 -5.75 22.87 -8.41
N VAL A 205 -5.92 21.55 -8.31
CA VAL A 205 -6.55 20.90 -7.16
C VAL A 205 -5.69 21.04 -5.90
N PHE A 206 -4.37 20.91 -6.04
CA PHE A 206 -3.46 21.15 -4.93
C PHE A 206 -3.60 22.57 -4.38
N ASP A 207 -3.64 23.57 -5.27
CA ASP A 207 -3.81 24.97 -4.89
C ASP A 207 -5.15 25.22 -4.18
N SER A 208 -6.22 24.49 -4.55
CA SER A 208 -7.53 24.61 -3.91
C SER A 208 -7.60 24.01 -2.51
N PHE A 209 -6.68 23.13 -2.12
CA PHE A 209 -6.64 22.62 -0.74
C PHE A 209 -6.38 23.73 0.29
N GLY A 210 -5.60 24.76 -0.09
CA GLY A 210 -5.36 25.94 0.74
C GLY A 210 -4.97 25.60 2.18
N GLY A 211 -5.72 26.13 3.15
CA GLY A 211 -5.47 25.91 4.58
C GLY A 211 -5.67 24.46 5.06
N LEU A 212 -6.45 23.65 4.32
CA LEU A 212 -6.67 22.24 4.68
C LEU A 212 -5.36 21.44 4.66
N LEU A 213 -4.42 21.81 3.79
CA LEU A 213 -3.18 21.07 3.55
C LEU A 213 -2.37 20.80 4.82
N LEU A 214 -2.33 21.78 5.72
CA LEU A 214 -1.57 21.75 6.98
C LEU A 214 -2.48 21.82 8.22
N SER A 215 -3.79 21.70 8.04
CA SER A 215 -4.78 21.82 9.11
C SER A 215 -4.72 20.64 10.07
N ASP A 216 -4.74 20.92 11.37
CA ASP A 216 -4.92 19.91 12.42
C ASP A 216 -6.39 19.40 12.51
N ASN A 217 -7.32 20.05 11.79
CA ASN A 217 -8.72 19.62 11.70
C ASN A 217 -8.98 18.69 10.51
N TYR A 218 -7.95 18.20 9.83
CA TYR A 218 -8.08 17.23 8.75
C TYR A 218 -8.71 15.93 9.27
N THR A 219 -9.77 15.46 8.63
CA THR A 219 -10.55 14.31 9.10
C THR A 219 -10.46 13.11 8.16
N TYR A 220 -10.92 11.95 8.65
CA TYR A 220 -11.10 10.76 7.81
C TYR A 220 -12.13 10.97 6.68
N ASP A 221 -13.12 11.84 6.87
CA ASP A 221 -14.07 12.18 5.81
C ASP A 221 -13.40 12.98 4.69
N ASP A 222 -12.53 13.93 5.04
CA ASP A 222 -11.71 14.66 4.06
C ASP A 222 -10.80 13.70 3.28
N TYR A 223 -10.16 12.74 3.97
CA TYR A 223 -9.39 11.68 3.32
C TYR A 223 -10.26 10.91 2.31
N ASN A 224 -11.45 10.45 2.71
CA ASN A 224 -12.30 9.67 1.81
C ASN A 224 -12.71 10.47 0.57
N LYS A 225 -13.13 11.72 0.75
CA LYS A 225 -13.51 12.61 -0.34
C LYS A 225 -12.37 12.80 -1.33
N ILE A 226 -11.15 13.07 -0.83
CA ILE A 226 -10.00 13.40 -1.67
C ILE A 226 -9.37 12.15 -2.33
N PHE A 227 -9.33 11.01 -1.64
CA PHE A 227 -8.63 9.81 -2.13
C PHE A 227 -9.56 8.80 -2.82
N PHE A 228 -10.82 8.71 -2.41
CA PHE A 228 -11.81 7.79 -3.01
C PHE A 228 -12.90 8.50 -3.83
N GLY A 229 -12.94 9.83 -3.81
CA GLY A 229 -13.78 10.64 -4.67
C GLY A 229 -15.15 10.96 -4.07
N ASN A 230 -15.77 12.00 -4.62
CA ASN A 230 -17.13 12.47 -4.35
C ASN A 230 -17.59 13.35 -5.54
N ASP A 231 -18.60 14.19 -5.35
CA ASP A 231 -19.06 15.12 -6.41
C ASP A 231 -18.06 16.25 -6.73
N GLU A 232 -17.10 16.52 -5.84
CA GLU A 232 -16.09 17.58 -5.96
C GLU A 232 -14.75 17.05 -6.49
N TYR A 233 -14.32 15.88 -6.03
CA TYR A 233 -13.04 15.25 -6.33
C TYR A 233 -13.25 13.96 -7.10
N ALA A 234 -12.52 13.81 -8.21
CA ALA A 234 -12.46 12.55 -8.91
C ALA A 234 -11.85 11.45 -8.02
N VAL A 235 -12.23 10.20 -8.27
CA VAL A 235 -11.58 9.04 -7.65
C VAL A 235 -10.07 9.12 -7.87
N TRP A 236 -9.30 8.90 -6.79
CA TRP A 236 -7.83 8.96 -6.76
C TRP A 236 -7.21 10.36 -6.92
N THR A 237 -7.96 11.43 -6.65
CA THR A 237 -7.43 12.79 -6.67
C THR A 237 -6.19 12.94 -5.77
N GLY A 238 -6.28 12.52 -4.51
CA GLY A 238 -5.16 12.58 -3.56
C GLY A 238 -3.92 11.81 -4.03
N TYR A 239 -4.12 10.58 -4.53
CA TYR A 239 -3.03 9.76 -5.09
C TYR A 239 -2.32 10.45 -6.26
N SER A 240 -3.08 11.04 -7.19
CA SER A 240 -2.51 11.68 -8.37
C SER A 240 -1.79 12.99 -8.02
N VAL A 241 -2.34 13.80 -7.11
CA VAL A 241 -1.68 15.00 -6.59
C VAL A 241 -0.37 14.64 -5.88
N GLY A 242 -0.43 13.68 -4.95
CA GLY A 242 0.75 13.19 -4.23
C GLY A 242 1.84 12.67 -5.16
N TYR A 243 1.46 11.91 -6.19
CA TYR A 243 2.38 11.40 -7.20
C TYR A 243 3.17 12.52 -7.89
N HIS A 244 2.48 13.53 -8.43
CA HIS A 244 3.14 14.61 -9.19
C HIS A 244 3.97 15.53 -8.28
N LEU A 245 3.50 15.80 -7.05
CA LEU A 245 4.25 16.55 -6.04
C LEU A 245 5.59 15.90 -5.75
N VAL A 246 5.57 14.61 -5.40
CA VAL A 246 6.80 13.88 -5.09
C VAL A 246 7.66 13.70 -6.35
N LYS A 247 7.05 13.56 -7.54
CA LYS A 247 7.78 13.46 -8.81
C LYS A 247 8.63 14.70 -9.06
N ASP A 248 8.07 15.89 -8.87
CA ASP A 248 8.78 17.15 -9.06
C ASP A 248 9.83 17.37 -7.97
N PHE A 249 9.53 17.04 -6.71
CA PHE A 249 10.53 17.01 -5.64
C PHE A 249 11.77 16.18 -6.02
N ILE A 250 11.56 14.96 -6.56
CA ILE A 250 12.66 14.09 -6.99
C ILE A 250 13.43 14.69 -8.18
N LYS A 251 12.74 15.35 -9.12
CA LYS A 251 13.36 16.00 -10.29
C LYS A 251 14.23 17.19 -9.88
N ASN A 252 13.75 18.04 -8.97
CA ASN A 252 14.44 19.25 -8.52
C ASN A 252 15.75 18.95 -7.77
N ARG A 253 15.87 17.76 -7.17
CA ARG A 253 17.09 17.34 -6.44
C ARG A 253 18.27 16.90 -7.30
N GLY A 254 18.15 16.87 -8.64
CA GLY A 254 19.27 16.64 -9.55
C GLY A 254 20.03 15.32 -9.28
N SER A 255 19.54 14.21 -9.84
CA SER A 255 20.19 12.87 -9.85
C SER A 255 20.50 12.16 -8.51
N GLU A 256 20.66 12.84 -7.37
CA GLU A 256 20.87 12.18 -6.07
C GLU A 256 19.53 11.64 -5.51
N ARG A 257 19.11 10.48 -6.04
CA ARG A 257 17.92 9.72 -5.62
C ARG A 257 18.22 8.79 -4.46
N ASN A 258 18.84 9.31 -3.40
CA ASN A 258 19.11 8.52 -2.20
C ASN A 258 17.81 8.28 -1.42
N TRP A 259 17.11 7.19 -1.73
CA TRP A 259 15.83 6.83 -1.12
C TRP A 259 15.89 6.68 0.40
N SER A 260 17.03 6.24 0.93
CA SER A 260 17.24 6.18 2.39
C SER A 260 17.19 7.56 3.04
N LYS A 261 17.68 8.61 2.38
CA LYS A 261 17.54 10.00 2.87
C LYS A 261 16.11 10.51 2.64
N ILE A 262 15.56 10.29 1.44
CA ILE A 262 14.23 10.79 1.06
C ILE A 262 13.14 10.27 2.00
N ILE A 263 13.15 8.97 2.33
CA ILE A 263 12.10 8.37 3.17
C ILE A 263 12.07 8.98 4.60
N GLN A 264 13.18 9.57 5.04
CA GLN A 264 13.35 10.19 6.35
C GLN A 264 12.95 11.68 6.37
N MET A 265 12.61 12.27 5.23
CA MET A 265 12.26 13.69 5.15
C MET A 265 10.80 13.94 5.56
N PRO A 266 10.52 14.91 6.44
CA PRO A 266 9.15 15.32 6.76
C PRO A 266 8.37 15.75 5.50
N ALA A 267 7.05 15.55 5.50
CA ALA A 267 6.21 15.87 4.34
C ALA A 267 6.28 17.36 3.98
N LYS A 268 6.31 18.24 5.00
CA LYS A 268 6.49 19.69 4.82
C LYS A 268 7.81 20.03 4.10
N GLU A 269 8.91 19.37 4.43
CA GLU A 269 10.20 19.62 3.75
C GLU A 269 10.17 19.13 2.29
N ILE A 270 9.50 18.01 2.02
CA ILE A 270 9.30 17.51 0.65
C ILE A 270 8.47 18.52 -0.15
N LEU A 271 7.39 19.05 0.45
CA LEU A 271 6.56 20.09 -0.16
C LEU A 271 7.38 21.34 -0.50
N GLU A 272 8.10 21.92 0.45
CA GLU A 272 8.93 23.13 0.26
C GLU A 272 9.96 22.97 -0.87
N LYS A 273 10.45 21.75 -1.09
CA LYS A 273 11.46 21.44 -2.13
C LYS A 273 10.85 20.95 -3.45
N SER A 274 9.54 20.73 -3.50
CA SER A 274 8.84 20.22 -4.69
C SER A 274 8.55 21.31 -5.72
N GLY A 275 8.49 22.57 -5.30
CA GLY A 275 7.96 23.66 -6.12
C GLY A 275 6.44 23.52 -6.36
N TRP A 276 5.76 22.81 -5.46
CA TRP A 276 4.30 22.74 -5.42
C TRP A 276 3.71 23.75 -4.45
#